data_AF-A0A4U0NMP6-F1
#
_entry.id   AF-A0A4U0NMP6-F1
#
_cell.length_a   1.000
_cell.length_b   1.000
_cell.length_c   1.000
_cell.angle_alpha   90.00
_cell.angle_beta   90.00
_cell.angle_gamma   90.00
#
_symmetry.space_group_name_H-M   'P 1'
#
loop_
_entity.id
_entity.type
_entity.pdbx_description
1 polymer ?
#
loop_
_entity_poly.entity_id
_entity_poly.type
_entity_poly.pdbx_seq_one_letter_code
_entity_poly.pdbx_strand_id
1 'polypeptide(L)'
;MNPTTDNDPPTGPGTPSDLPGPVAFQLVLLRRMADHQPGLVEDALRELGVSRAEMREANRRWQARMHAPRAQSVQPYRALLGTPETVTTRRLGDLTCQALTWHVPLWPDLRFEVLTAPRGNVWNAWLVRAPGAAAPALRTTADLAPWSCTVDEVARAFAPARPMEGSAPTRWCLACTAPDPDGEPHDIIAEFTWGLFQRRVDRASEPRAN
;
A
#
# COMPACT_ATOMS: atom_id res chain seq x y z
N MET A 1 9.41 -65.09 -9.15
CA MET A 1 8.31 -64.71 -8.23
C MET A 1 8.74 -63.43 -7.54
N ASN A 2 8.02 -62.34 -7.81
CA ASN A 2 8.34 -60.97 -7.42
C ASN A 2 8.44 -60.77 -5.90
N PRO A 3 9.15 -59.72 -5.47
CA PRO A 3 8.52 -58.70 -4.66
C PRO A 3 8.56 -57.37 -5.41
N THR A 4 7.37 -56.84 -5.71
CA THR A 4 7.19 -55.47 -6.21
C THR A 4 6.44 -54.72 -5.13
N THR A 5 7.13 -53.84 -4.42
CA THR A 5 6.53 -52.66 -3.79
C THR A 5 7.49 -51.53 -4.04
N ASP A 6 7.34 -50.95 -5.22
CA ASP A 6 7.89 -49.65 -5.60
C ASP A 6 7.04 -48.60 -4.86
N ASN A 7 7.66 -47.94 -3.88
CA ASN A 7 7.08 -46.77 -3.21
C ASN A 7 7.58 -45.55 -3.98
N ASP A 8 6.85 -45.15 -5.02
CA ASP A 8 7.01 -43.82 -5.59
C ASP A 8 6.41 -42.80 -4.61
N PRO A 9 7.13 -41.72 -4.23
CA PRO A 9 6.54 -40.63 -3.48
C PRO A 9 5.55 -39.86 -4.36
N PRO A 10 4.42 -39.38 -3.82
CA PRO A 10 3.48 -38.60 -4.60
C PRO A 10 4.12 -37.27 -5.03
N THR A 11 4.22 -37.10 -6.34
CA THR A 11 4.51 -35.83 -7.02
C THR A 11 3.39 -34.84 -6.67
N GLY A 12 3.58 -34.08 -5.59
CA GLY A 12 2.74 -32.92 -5.30
C GLY A 12 2.82 -31.93 -6.47
N PRO A 13 1.72 -31.25 -6.85
CA PRO A 13 1.79 -30.24 -7.89
C PRO A 13 2.72 -29.09 -7.45
N GLY A 14 3.66 -28.74 -8.33
CA GLY A 14 4.49 -27.53 -8.25
C GLY A 14 3.62 -26.26 -8.18
N THR A 15 4.13 -25.09 -7.79
CA THR A 15 5.47 -24.52 -8.00
C THR A 15 5.70 -23.43 -6.92
N PRO A 16 6.93 -23.04 -6.56
CA PRO A 16 7.16 -21.69 -6.03
C PRO A 16 6.48 -20.71 -6.99
N SER A 17 5.68 -19.78 -6.47
CA SER A 17 4.96 -18.83 -7.33
C SER A 17 5.99 -18.06 -8.18
N ASP A 18 6.05 -18.37 -9.47
CA ASP A 18 6.96 -17.81 -10.48
C ASP A 18 6.62 -16.35 -10.83
N LEU A 19 5.82 -15.69 -9.99
CA LEU A 19 5.40 -14.33 -10.19
C LEU A 19 6.62 -13.41 -10.14
N PRO A 20 6.73 -12.46 -11.09
CA PRO A 20 7.71 -11.39 -11.00
C PRO A 20 7.62 -10.71 -9.62
N GLY A 21 8.78 -10.42 -9.04
CA GLY A 21 8.87 -9.85 -7.70
C GLY A 21 7.95 -8.65 -7.43
N PRO A 22 7.87 -7.65 -8.33
CA PRO A 22 6.91 -6.55 -8.22
C PRO A 22 5.44 -6.99 -8.20
N VAL A 23 5.05 -7.96 -9.03
CA VAL A 23 3.68 -8.51 -9.03
C VAL A 23 3.40 -9.19 -7.69
N ALA A 24 4.31 -10.06 -7.23
CA ALA A 24 4.18 -10.73 -5.94
C ALA A 24 4.08 -9.72 -4.77
N PHE A 25 4.77 -8.59 -4.84
CA PHE A 25 4.65 -7.52 -3.84
C PHE A 25 3.30 -6.80 -3.91
N GLN A 26 2.77 -6.49 -5.09
CA GLN A 26 1.45 -5.88 -5.22
C GLN A 26 0.36 -6.73 -4.59
N LEU A 27 0.48 -8.07 -4.65
CA LEU A 27 -0.46 -8.97 -3.97
C LEU A 27 -0.45 -8.79 -2.44
N VAL A 28 0.68 -8.41 -1.85
CA VAL A 28 0.75 -8.04 -0.42
C VAL A 28 -0.06 -6.78 -0.15
N LEU A 29 0.03 -5.79 -1.03
CA LEU A 29 -0.72 -4.53 -0.91
C LEU A 29 -2.22 -4.81 -1.03
N LEU A 30 -2.62 -5.49 -2.10
CA LEU A 30 -4.00 -5.89 -2.39
C LEU A 30 -4.61 -6.70 -1.25
N ARG A 31 -3.85 -7.62 -0.63
CA ARG A 31 -4.38 -8.39 0.51
C ARG A 31 -4.82 -7.48 1.65
N ARG A 32 -4.09 -6.41 1.96
CA ARG A 32 -4.48 -5.45 3.02
C ARG A 32 -5.60 -4.52 2.56
N MET A 33 -5.58 -4.07 1.31
CA MET A 33 -6.65 -3.24 0.74
C MET A 33 -7.99 -3.99 0.64
N ALA A 34 -7.97 -5.32 0.50
CA ALA A 34 -9.17 -6.16 0.46
C ALA A 34 -10.01 -6.10 1.74
N ASP A 35 -9.44 -5.65 2.85
CA ASP A 35 -10.18 -5.42 4.09
C ASP A 35 -11.18 -4.25 3.96
N HIS A 36 -10.96 -3.33 3.01
CA HIS A 36 -11.82 -2.17 2.75
C HIS A 36 -12.47 -2.22 1.37
N GLN A 37 -11.76 -2.71 0.35
CA GLN A 37 -12.15 -2.65 -1.05
C GLN A 37 -12.10 -4.03 -1.73
N PRO A 38 -12.91 -5.02 -1.27
CA PRO A 38 -12.85 -6.38 -1.80
C PRO A 38 -13.17 -6.46 -3.30
N GLY A 39 -14.12 -5.65 -3.80
CA GLY A 39 -14.50 -5.64 -5.23
C GLY A 39 -13.37 -5.13 -6.13
N LEU A 40 -12.76 -3.98 -5.81
CA LEU A 40 -11.63 -3.45 -6.57
C LEU A 40 -10.43 -4.39 -6.56
N VAL A 41 -10.20 -5.10 -5.46
CA VAL A 41 -9.16 -6.13 -5.39
C VAL A 41 -9.47 -7.29 -6.33
N GLU A 42 -10.71 -7.74 -6.43
CA GLU A 42 -11.08 -8.80 -7.38
C GLU A 42 -10.88 -8.36 -8.82
N ASP A 43 -11.15 -7.11 -9.15
CA ASP A 43 -10.91 -6.55 -10.47
C ASP A 43 -9.40 -6.50 -10.79
N ALA A 44 -8.58 -6.00 -9.86
CA ALA A 44 -7.13 -5.96 -9.99
C ALA A 44 -6.50 -7.36 -10.11
N LEU A 45 -7.03 -8.35 -9.37
CA LEU A 45 -6.55 -9.73 -9.48
C LEU A 45 -6.85 -10.32 -10.87
N ARG A 46 -8.02 -10.01 -11.45
CA ARG A 46 -8.36 -10.42 -12.82
C ARG A 46 -7.46 -9.76 -13.85
N GLU A 47 -7.17 -8.47 -13.70
CA GLU A 47 -6.24 -7.75 -14.58
C GLU A 47 -4.82 -8.35 -14.53
N LEU A 48 -4.35 -8.71 -13.33
CA LEU A 48 -3.05 -9.34 -13.14
C LEU A 48 -3.02 -10.83 -13.53
N GLY A 49 -4.16 -11.45 -13.83
CA GLY A 49 -4.27 -12.88 -14.16
C GLY A 49 -3.93 -13.80 -12.98
N VAL A 50 -4.13 -13.36 -11.74
CA VAL A 50 -3.75 -14.09 -10.52
C VAL A 50 -4.96 -14.41 -9.64
N SER A 51 -4.85 -15.49 -8.87
CA SER A 51 -5.89 -15.97 -7.98
C SER A 51 -5.81 -15.37 -6.58
N ARG A 52 -6.94 -15.41 -5.85
CA ARG A 52 -6.99 -15.09 -4.42
C ARG A 52 -6.07 -16.00 -3.58
N ALA A 53 -5.84 -17.24 -4.04
CA ALA A 53 -4.95 -18.18 -3.36
C ALA A 53 -3.49 -17.72 -3.46
N GLU A 54 -3.04 -17.32 -4.65
CA GLU A 54 -1.72 -16.74 -4.87
C GLU A 54 -1.53 -15.45 -4.08
N MET A 55 -2.56 -14.59 -4.00
CA MET A 55 -2.52 -13.39 -3.18
C MET A 55 -2.31 -13.71 -1.69
N ARG A 56 -3.06 -14.68 -1.15
CA ARG A 56 -2.90 -15.13 0.25
C ARG A 56 -1.51 -15.70 0.49
N GLU A 57 -1.01 -16.48 -0.46
CA GLU A 57 0.31 -17.10 -0.41
C GLU A 57 1.44 -16.06 -0.42
N ALA A 58 1.39 -15.09 -1.34
CA ALA A 58 2.35 -14.00 -1.42
C ALA A 58 2.39 -13.20 -0.11
N ASN A 59 1.23 -12.85 0.45
CA ASN A 59 1.17 -12.17 1.74
C ASN A 59 1.72 -13.04 2.88
N ARG A 60 1.43 -14.36 2.91
CA ARG A 60 1.97 -15.26 3.93
C ARG A 60 3.51 -15.27 3.91
N ARG A 61 4.12 -15.41 2.73
CA ARG A 61 5.58 -15.39 2.58
C ARG A 61 6.17 -14.04 2.97
N TRP A 62 5.50 -12.94 2.62
CA TRP A 62 5.93 -11.61 3.02
C TRP A 62 5.90 -11.41 4.53
N GLN A 63 4.79 -11.79 5.20
CA GLN A 63 4.70 -11.70 6.66
C GLN A 63 5.81 -12.52 7.33
N ALA A 64 6.09 -13.74 6.86
CA ALA A 64 7.18 -14.56 7.38
C ALA A 64 8.55 -13.87 7.26
N ARG A 65 8.83 -13.19 6.13
CA ARG A 65 10.06 -12.38 5.97
C ARG A 65 10.11 -11.20 6.92
N MET A 66 8.98 -10.53 7.13
CA MET A 66 8.88 -9.35 8.00
C MET A 66 8.92 -9.67 9.50
N HIS A 67 8.80 -10.94 9.89
CA HIS A 67 9.02 -11.38 11.27
C HIS A 67 10.48 -11.77 11.56
N ALA A 68 11.37 -11.77 10.56
CA ALA A 68 12.78 -12.10 10.76
C ALA A 68 13.57 -10.97 11.49
N PRO A 69 14.67 -11.28 12.20
CA PRO A 69 15.43 -10.30 12.99
C PRO A 69 15.95 -9.05 12.24
N ARG A 70 16.05 -9.10 10.89
CA ARG A 70 16.50 -7.99 10.03
C ARG A 70 15.36 -7.31 9.25
N ALA A 71 14.12 -7.58 9.60
CA ALA A 71 12.94 -7.08 8.90
C ALA A 71 12.76 -5.56 8.94
N GLN A 72 13.39 -4.89 9.92
CA GLN A 72 13.35 -3.42 10.01
C GLN A 72 14.21 -2.73 8.96
N SER A 73 14.99 -3.46 8.15
CA SER A 73 15.83 -2.89 7.09
C SER A 73 15.11 -2.82 5.75
N VAL A 74 15.69 -2.13 4.77
CA VAL A 74 15.18 -2.09 3.39
C VAL A 74 15.42 -3.39 2.59
N GLN A 75 16.16 -4.36 3.16
CA GLN A 75 16.59 -5.56 2.44
C GLN A 75 15.42 -6.47 2.00
N PRO A 76 14.36 -6.71 2.80
CA PRO A 76 13.21 -7.49 2.35
C PRO A 76 12.53 -6.88 1.12
N TYR A 77 12.47 -5.55 1.03
CA TYR A 77 11.93 -4.83 -0.12
C TYR A 77 12.82 -5.02 -1.34
N ARG A 78 14.14 -4.82 -1.23
CA ARG A 78 15.08 -5.07 -2.34
C ARG A 78 15.06 -6.53 -2.82
N ALA A 79 14.94 -7.48 -1.90
CA ALA A 79 14.89 -8.90 -2.24
C ALA A 79 13.63 -9.28 -3.04
N LEU A 80 12.52 -8.57 -2.83
CA LEU A 80 11.27 -8.85 -3.53
C LEU A 80 11.03 -7.94 -4.74
N LEU A 81 11.28 -6.64 -4.61
CA LEU A 81 11.06 -5.65 -5.67
C LEU A 81 12.26 -5.48 -6.62
N GLY A 82 13.43 -6.03 -6.26
CA GLY A 82 14.66 -5.86 -7.01
C GLY A 82 15.33 -4.50 -6.79
N THR A 83 16.07 -4.04 -7.80
CA THR A 83 16.76 -2.74 -7.77
C THR A 83 15.75 -1.60 -7.80
N PRO A 84 15.85 -0.61 -6.89
CA PRO A 84 14.99 0.58 -6.93
C PRO A 84 15.22 1.37 -8.21
N GLU A 85 14.14 1.95 -8.73
CA GLU A 85 14.17 2.88 -9.86
C GLU A 85 14.94 4.15 -9.50
N THR A 86 14.72 4.69 -8.30
CA THR A 86 15.51 5.81 -7.78
C THR A 86 15.86 5.63 -6.31
N VAL A 87 17.00 6.22 -5.92
CA VAL A 87 17.42 6.38 -4.53
C VAL A 87 17.78 7.84 -4.33
N THR A 88 16.98 8.57 -3.55
CA THR A 88 17.16 10.01 -3.33
C THR A 88 17.39 10.29 -1.85
N THR A 89 18.38 11.11 -1.54
CA THR A 89 18.57 11.62 -0.18
C THR A 89 17.64 12.79 0.08
N ARG A 90 16.83 12.74 1.13
CA ARG A 90 15.95 13.83 1.57
C ARG A 90 16.34 14.32 2.96
N ARG A 91 16.12 15.62 3.21
CA ARG A 91 16.19 16.21 4.55
C ARG A 91 14.79 16.49 5.03
N LEU A 92 14.43 15.92 6.17
CA LEU A 92 13.16 16.11 6.86
C LEU A 92 13.47 16.68 8.24
N GLY A 93 13.43 18.01 8.34
CA GLY A 93 14.03 18.73 9.46
C GLY A 93 15.53 18.41 9.58
N ASP A 94 15.95 17.97 10.76
CA ASP A 94 17.35 17.62 11.04
C ASP A 94 17.71 16.18 10.63
N LEU A 95 16.72 15.39 10.19
CA LEU A 95 16.92 14.01 9.79
C LEU A 95 17.26 13.92 8.30
N THR A 96 18.35 13.21 7.99
CA THR A 96 18.64 12.78 6.62
C THR A 96 18.06 11.38 6.39
N CYS A 97 17.16 11.23 5.43
CA CYS A 97 16.59 9.94 5.07
C CYS A 97 16.91 9.59 3.61
N GLN A 98 16.87 8.31 3.28
CA GLN A 98 16.86 7.87 1.89
C GLN A 98 15.44 7.50 1.48
N ALA A 99 15.02 7.97 0.31
CA ALA A 99 13.81 7.59 -0.37
C ALA A 99 14.16 6.65 -1.51
N LEU A 100 13.77 5.39 -1.39
CA LEU A 100 13.92 4.37 -2.42
C LEU A 100 12.57 4.15 -3.07
N THR A 101 12.50 4.17 -4.40
CA THR A 101 11.23 3.98 -5.11
C THR A 101 11.31 2.83 -6.10
N TRP A 102 10.19 2.13 -6.26
CA TRP A 102 10.02 1.06 -7.25
C TRP A 102 8.75 1.27 -8.05
N HIS A 103 8.80 0.85 -9.31
CA HIS A 103 7.62 0.73 -10.15
C HIS A 103 6.67 -0.36 -9.63
N VAL A 104 5.37 -0.07 -9.70
CA VAL A 104 4.28 -0.99 -9.36
C VAL A 104 3.34 -1.09 -10.57
N PRO A 105 3.45 -2.14 -11.41
CA PRO A 105 2.69 -2.28 -12.66
C PRO A 105 1.17 -2.06 -12.59
N LEU A 106 0.51 -2.36 -11.47
CA LEU A 106 -0.92 -2.14 -11.30
C LEU A 106 -1.29 -0.64 -11.20
N TRP A 107 -0.34 0.19 -10.76
CA TRP A 107 -0.51 1.63 -10.64
C TRP A 107 0.64 2.35 -11.36
N PRO A 108 0.59 2.46 -12.70
CA PRO A 108 1.71 2.98 -13.50
C PRO A 108 2.11 4.42 -13.13
N ASP A 109 1.15 5.23 -12.69
CA ASP A 109 1.35 6.61 -12.24
C ASP A 109 1.81 6.72 -10.79
N LEU A 110 1.99 5.59 -10.08
CA LEU A 110 2.46 5.56 -8.70
C LEU A 110 3.82 4.88 -8.61
N ARG A 111 4.49 5.12 -7.48
CA ARG A 111 5.68 4.41 -7.05
C ARG A 111 5.48 3.90 -5.64
N PHE A 112 5.99 2.71 -5.36
CA PHE A 112 6.14 2.28 -3.98
C PHE A 112 7.42 2.90 -3.42
N GLU A 113 7.29 3.79 -2.45
CA GLU A 113 8.39 4.47 -1.78
C GLU A 113 8.63 3.84 -0.41
N VAL A 114 9.87 3.43 -0.17
CA VAL A 114 10.38 3.07 1.16
C VAL A 114 11.33 4.16 1.59
N LEU A 115 11.03 4.74 2.73
CA LEU A 115 11.90 5.72 3.34
C LEU A 115 12.70 5.06 4.48
N THR A 116 13.99 5.37 4.57
CA THR A 116 14.88 4.80 5.59
C THR A 116 15.58 5.89 6.39
N ALA A 117 15.70 5.69 7.70
CA ALA A 117 16.54 6.47 8.60
C ALA A 117 18.04 6.28 8.27
N PRO A 118 18.95 7.15 8.79
CA PRO A 118 20.40 7.08 8.50
C PRO A 118 21.06 5.72 8.76
N ARG A 119 20.49 4.90 9.67
CA ARG A 119 20.99 3.56 10.03
C ARG A 119 20.37 2.43 9.18
N GLY A 120 19.64 2.78 8.10
CA GLY A 120 19.02 1.82 7.18
C GLY A 120 17.70 1.22 7.65
N ASN A 121 17.21 1.62 8.83
CA ASN A 121 15.91 1.21 9.33
C ASN A 121 14.79 1.88 8.54
N VAL A 122 13.81 1.10 8.09
CA VAL A 122 12.60 1.57 7.43
C VAL A 122 11.72 2.23 8.47
N TRP A 123 11.43 3.51 8.27
CA TRP A 123 10.49 4.24 9.12
C TRP A 123 9.08 4.35 8.49
N ASN A 124 8.96 4.11 7.17
CA ASN A 124 7.74 4.27 6.40
C ASN A 124 7.87 3.58 5.03
N ALA A 125 6.75 3.03 4.55
CA ALA A 125 6.62 2.43 3.23
C ALA A 125 5.19 2.62 2.69
N TRP A 126 5.04 3.24 1.52
CA TRP A 126 3.74 3.62 0.97
C TRP A 126 3.78 3.84 -0.56
N LEU A 127 2.61 4.06 -1.15
CA LEU A 127 2.45 4.48 -2.54
C LEU A 127 2.44 6.01 -2.62
N VAL A 128 3.26 6.55 -3.52
CA VAL A 128 3.35 7.99 -3.83
C VAL A 128 3.15 8.23 -5.32
N ARG A 129 2.74 9.44 -5.69
CA ARG A 129 2.64 9.83 -7.10
C ARG A 129 4.02 9.78 -7.76
N ALA A 130 4.12 9.16 -8.92
CA ALA A 130 5.36 9.14 -9.69
C ALA A 130 5.77 10.57 -10.08
N PRO A 131 7.08 10.89 -10.08
CA PRO A 131 7.54 12.18 -10.58
C PRO A 131 7.03 12.45 -12.01
N GLY A 132 6.41 13.60 -12.23
CA GLY A 132 5.87 13.99 -13.53
C GLY A 132 4.47 13.44 -13.86
N ALA A 133 3.94 12.50 -13.07
CA ALA A 133 2.56 12.05 -13.22
C ALA A 133 1.58 13.11 -12.67
N ALA A 134 0.45 13.28 -13.35
CA ALA A 134 -0.59 14.21 -12.92
C ALA A 134 -1.23 13.73 -11.61
N ALA A 135 -1.33 14.63 -10.63
CA ALA A 135 -2.11 14.39 -9.42
C ALA A 135 -3.61 14.56 -9.70
N PRO A 136 -4.50 13.82 -9.01
CA PRO A 136 -5.94 14.01 -9.11
C PRO A 136 -6.35 15.41 -8.64
N ALA A 137 -7.33 16.01 -9.32
CA ALA A 137 -7.89 17.30 -8.95
C ALA A 137 -8.96 17.12 -7.87
N LEU A 138 -8.53 17.05 -6.60
CA LEU A 138 -9.42 16.91 -5.46
C LEU A 138 -10.03 18.25 -5.09
N ARG A 139 -11.35 18.42 -5.30
CA ARG A 139 -12.09 19.65 -4.97
C ARG A 139 -13.17 19.40 -3.92
N THR A 140 -13.81 18.25 -4.00
CA THR A 140 -14.93 17.85 -3.16
C THR A 140 -14.74 16.44 -2.64
N THR A 141 -15.57 16.04 -1.68
CA THR A 141 -15.60 14.68 -1.16
C THR A 141 -15.94 13.66 -2.26
N ALA A 142 -16.63 14.04 -3.34
CA ALA A 142 -16.93 13.15 -4.46
C ALA A 142 -15.70 12.79 -5.31
N ASP A 143 -14.63 13.59 -5.26
CA ASP A 143 -13.38 13.29 -5.97
C ASP A 143 -12.54 12.24 -5.25
N LEU A 144 -12.89 11.90 -4.00
CA LEU A 144 -12.23 10.86 -3.20
C LEU A 144 -12.71 9.47 -3.60
N ALA A 145 -12.32 9.02 -4.79
CA ALA A 145 -12.51 7.64 -5.23
C ALA A 145 -11.43 6.73 -4.62
N PRO A 146 -11.76 5.49 -4.18
CA PRO A 146 -10.76 4.55 -3.71
C PRO A 146 -9.64 4.36 -4.73
N TRP A 147 -8.41 4.33 -4.24
CA TRP A 147 -7.17 4.16 -5.02
C TRP A 147 -6.76 5.31 -5.94
N SER A 148 -7.54 6.39 -6.01
CA SER A 148 -7.25 7.51 -6.92
C SER A 148 -6.17 8.47 -6.40
N CYS A 149 -6.12 8.68 -5.09
CA CYS A 149 -5.27 9.69 -4.45
C CYS A 149 -4.45 9.17 -3.27
N THR A 150 -3.33 9.83 -3.02
CA THR A 150 -2.41 9.53 -1.92
C THR A 150 -2.69 10.37 -0.67
N VAL A 151 -2.12 9.97 0.47
CA VAL A 151 -2.17 10.74 1.73
C VAL A 151 -1.72 12.19 1.52
N ASP A 152 -0.60 12.41 0.82
CA ASP A 152 -0.05 13.74 0.59
C ASP A 152 -0.95 14.62 -0.30
N GLU A 153 -1.62 14.00 -1.29
CA GLU A 153 -2.55 14.68 -2.18
C GLU A 153 -3.80 15.15 -1.42
N VAL A 154 -4.37 14.29 -0.57
CA VAL A 154 -5.52 14.65 0.28
C VAL A 154 -5.14 15.70 1.33
N ALA A 155 -3.99 15.53 1.99
CA ALA A 155 -3.52 16.48 3.00
C ALA A 155 -3.32 17.90 2.44
N ARG A 156 -2.88 18.01 1.17
CA ARG A 156 -2.71 19.28 0.48
C ARG A 156 -4.04 19.86 0.01
N ALA A 157 -4.92 19.04 -0.56
CA ALA A 157 -6.19 19.49 -1.13
C ALA A 157 -7.17 20.00 -0.06
N PHE A 158 -7.20 19.34 1.10
CA PHE A 158 -8.14 19.63 2.19
C PHE A 158 -7.40 20.11 3.44
N ALA A 159 -6.56 21.14 3.26
CA ALA A 159 -5.83 21.75 4.36
C ALA A 159 -6.78 22.63 5.23
N PRO A 160 -6.63 22.64 6.56
CA PRO A 160 -5.66 21.86 7.33
C PRO A 160 -6.08 20.40 7.52
N ALA A 161 -5.18 19.47 7.22
CA ALA A 161 -5.36 18.05 7.50
C ALA A 161 -4.57 17.65 8.75
N ARG A 162 -5.20 16.89 9.64
CA ARG A 162 -4.58 16.39 10.88
C ARG A 162 -4.31 14.90 10.78
N PRO A 163 -3.04 14.46 10.84
CA PRO A 163 -2.70 13.05 10.95
C PRO A 163 -3.33 12.39 12.17
N MET A 164 -3.82 11.17 11.98
CA MET A 164 -4.39 10.32 13.02
C MET A 164 -3.75 8.93 12.95
N GLU A 165 -3.66 8.27 14.10
CA GLU A 165 -3.21 6.88 14.16
C GLU A 165 -4.21 5.99 13.42
N GLY A 166 -3.70 5.17 12.49
CA GLY A 166 -4.50 4.19 11.78
C GLY A 166 -4.70 2.91 12.61
N SER A 167 -5.69 2.11 12.25
CA SER A 167 -6.03 0.89 13.01
C SER A 167 -5.02 -0.27 12.86
N ALA A 168 -3.94 -0.08 12.10
CA ALA A 168 -2.88 -1.06 11.86
C ALA A 168 -1.61 -0.37 11.31
N PRO A 169 -0.41 -0.99 11.37
CA PRO A 169 0.86 -0.34 10.98
C PRO A 169 0.95 0.16 9.53
N THR A 170 0.10 -0.33 8.63
CA THR A 170 0.07 0.04 7.21
C THR A 170 -1.11 0.95 6.86
N ARG A 171 -1.90 1.31 7.88
CA ARG A 171 -3.09 2.15 7.76
C ARG A 171 -2.78 3.54 8.28
N TRP A 172 -3.25 4.53 7.54
CA TRP A 172 -3.16 5.93 7.92
C TRP A 172 -4.54 6.55 7.93
N CYS A 173 -4.74 7.54 8.79
CA CYS A 173 -5.95 8.34 8.81
C CYS A 173 -5.59 9.83 8.76
N LEU A 174 -6.39 10.60 8.02
CA LEU A 174 -6.36 12.06 8.04
C LEU A 174 -7.74 12.58 8.43
N ALA A 175 -7.83 13.39 9.48
CA ALA A 175 -9.01 14.23 9.70
C ALA A 175 -8.85 15.52 8.91
N CYS A 176 -9.85 15.88 8.12
CA CYS A 176 -9.87 17.12 7.35
C CYS A 176 -11.31 17.57 7.10
N THR A 177 -11.45 18.83 6.69
CA THR A 177 -12.74 19.38 6.23
C THR A 177 -12.68 19.48 4.71
N ALA A 178 -13.66 18.88 4.03
CA ALA A 178 -13.75 18.87 2.58
C ALA A 178 -15.16 19.28 2.12
N PRO A 179 -15.30 20.11 1.08
CA PRO A 179 -16.61 20.44 0.53
C PRO A 179 -17.29 19.20 -0.04
N ASP A 180 -18.61 19.07 0.09
CA ASP A 180 -19.39 18.15 -0.72
C ASP A 180 -19.60 18.69 -2.15
N PRO A 181 -20.31 17.96 -3.03
CA PRO A 181 -20.60 18.45 -4.38
C PRO A 181 -21.39 19.76 -4.45
N ASP A 182 -22.16 20.08 -3.40
CA ASP A 182 -22.94 21.32 -3.32
C ASP A 182 -22.10 22.49 -2.75
N GLY A 183 -20.89 22.19 -2.28
CA GLY A 183 -19.92 23.16 -1.74
C GLY A 183 -19.99 23.31 -0.23
N GLU A 184 -20.84 22.55 0.46
CA GLU A 184 -20.96 22.62 1.91
C GLU A 184 -19.79 21.89 2.57
N PRO A 185 -19.16 22.46 3.62
CA PRO A 185 -18.01 21.84 4.28
C PRO A 185 -18.44 20.67 5.18
N HIS A 186 -17.77 19.52 5.03
CA HIS A 186 -17.97 18.34 5.88
C HIS A 186 -16.68 17.91 6.57
N ASP A 187 -16.78 17.61 7.86
CA ASP A 187 -15.70 16.99 8.60
C ASP A 187 -15.65 15.49 8.30
N ILE A 188 -14.53 15.04 7.75
CA ILE A 188 -14.33 13.66 7.34
C ILE A 188 -13.05 13.09 7.94
N ILE A 189 -13.03 11.76 8.06
CA ILE A 189 -11.81 10.97 8.27
C ILE A 189 -11.54 10.20 6.99
N ALA A 190 -10.45 10.54 6.30
CA ALA A 190 -9.95 9.80 5.15
C ALA A 190 -9.04 8.66 5.64
N GLU A 191 -9.38 7.43 5.27
CA GLU A 191 -8.61 6.23 5.61
C GLU A 191 -7.77 5.76 4.42
N PHE A 192 -6.53 5.40 4.69
CA PHE A 192 -5.54 4.99 3.71
C PHE A 192 -4.94 3.64 4.09
N THR A 193 -4.54 2.87 3.08
CA THR A 193 -3.74 1.65 3.25
C THR A 193 -2.57 1.74 2.29
N TRP A 194 -1.35 1.56 2.79
CA TRP A 194 -0.11 1.82 2.04
C TRP A 194 -0.07 3.23 1.43
N GLY A 195 -0.61 4.23 2.12
CA GLY A 195 -0.65 5.62 1.64
C GLY A 195 -1.67 5.91 0.54
N LEU A 196 -2.45 4.92 0.11
CA LEU A 196 -3.46 5.08 -0.93
C LEU A 196 -4.87 5.09 -0.35
N PHE A 197 -5.71 6.04 -0.79
CA PHE A 197 -7.04 6.26 -0.23
C PHE A 197 -7.92 5.01 -0.38
N GLN A 198 -8.60 4.61 0.70
CA GLN A 198 -9.48 3.45 0.72
C GLN A 198 -10.93 3.87 0.86
N ARG A 199 -11.24 4.72 1.84
CA ARG A 199 -12.60 5.18 2.10
C ARG A 199 -12.58 6.43 2.95
N ARG A 200 -13.72 7.11 3.02
CA ARG A 200 -13.98 8.14 4.01
C ARG A 200 -14.96 7.62 5.06
N VAL A 201 -14.86 8.17 6.25
CA VAL A 201 -15.86 8.04 7.32
C VAL A 201 -16.28 9.45 7.69
N ASP A 202 -17.58 9.71 7.67
CA ASP A 202 -18.09 11.01 8.09
C ASP A 202 -17.86 11.14 9.59
N ARG A 203 -17.23 12.24 10.00
CA ARG A 203 -17.09 12.54 11.42
C ARG A 203 -18.44 13.06 11.85
N ALA A 204 -19.18 12.28 12.64
CA ALA A 204 -20.39 12.79 13.26
C ALA A 204 -20.04 14.12 13.94
N SER A 205 -20.74 15.19 13.55
CA SER A 205 -20.64 16.48 14.20
C SER A 205 -20.97 16.25 15.67
N GLU A 206 -19.97 16.29 16.55
CA GLU A 206 -20.26 16.47 17.97
C GLU A 206 -21.09 17.76 18.05
N PRO A 207 -22.28 17.75 18.67
CA PRO A 207 -23.07 18.96 18.79
C PRO A 207 -22.20 19.99 19.50
N ARG A 208 -21.90 21.09 18.80
CA ARG A 208 -21.22 22.23 19.39
C ARG A 208 -22.03 22.65 20.61
N ALA A 209 -21.51 22.37 21.80
CA ALA A 209 -22.06 22.92 23.02
C ALA A 209 -22.03 24.44 22.89
N ASN A 210 -23.22 25.03 22.96
CA ASN A 210 -23.51 26.45 22.88
C ASN A 210 -22.87 27.23 24.04
#